data_AF-A0A7C4PX63-F1
#
_entry.id   AF-A0A7C4PX63-F1
#
_cell.length_a   1.000
_cell.length_b   1.000
_cell.length_c   1.000
_cell.angle_alpha   90.00
_cell.angle_beta   90.00
_cell.angle_gamma   90.00
#
_symmetry.space_group_name_H-M   'P 1'
#
loop_
_entity.id
_entity.type
_entity.pdbx_description
1 polymer ?
#
loop_
_entity_poly.entity_id
_entity_poly.type
_entity_poly.pdbx_seq_one_letter_code
_entity_poly.pdbx_strand_id
1 'polypeptide(L)'
;MRTVAGRRKERVLARILFLVLWLGIAMVAGCAGESGSHAADGGGDEADAAPADAGDGSGFDSAPDGGGEGGPDDRLDGGAEDGADGNGGFDGADGAGDGAGDAGEPIDPALPGGPAGTRADASPTLAGCLDSSAVPLAIYLPAGGGPFPVVILHHGFQLEAGMYASYGEHLASWGYVVVMPQLPGGLVNPPSHRQLKDCLVALMSWVEQNAADAGGPLLGKADAARLALAGHSMGGKISLYAATEDRRPKAVIGLDPVDTVGGPGSQPSPDRPSVTPELMDRIQAPLLLLGETVNATCTGFLCQACAPEEDNFHQYYQYAVSPAQEIEIVGANHMSFLDEPDCGWVCSMCPKGSDDPVETRRLARRYLTAFLNVVLRGQDAYRTFLVGARMDDDVAAGRVRTQSKNGF
;
A
#
# COMPACT_ATOMS: atom_id res chain seq x y z
N MET A 1 33.51 24.68 -38.49
CA MET A 1 34.59 23.68 -38.34
C MET A 1 34.68 23.25 -36.87
N ARG A 2 34.41 21.98 -36.50
CA ARG A 2 34.66 21.49 -35.12
C ARG A 2 36.16 21.21 -34.93
N THR A 3 36.75 21.80 -33.90
CA THR A 3 38.19 21.75 -33.60
C THR A 3 38.66 20.32 -33.26
N VAL A 4 39.95 20.05 -33.46
CA VAL A 4 40.55 18.71 -33.26
C VAL A 4 40.40 18.21 -31.80
N ALA A 5 40.33 19.12 -30.84
CA ALA A 5 40.10 18.81 -29.42
C ALA A 5 38.70 18.22 -29.15
N GLY A 6 37.64 18.72 -29.81
CA GLY A 6 36.28 18.22 -29.63
C GLY A 6 36.14 16.75 -30.06
N ARG A 7 36.73 16.40 -31.21
CA ARG A 7 36.74 15.03 -31.75
C ARG A 7 37.57 14.04 -30.94
N ARG A 8 38.45 14.48 -30.03
CA ARG A 8 39.10 13.60 -29.04
C ARG A 8 38.20 13.31 -27.83
N LYS A 9 37.45 14.29 -27.31
CA LYS A 9 36.53 14.08 -26.19
C LYS A 9 35.36 13.14 -26.55
N GLU A 10 34.73 13.36 -27.72
CA GLU A 10 33.65 12.49 -28.23
C GLU A 10 34.10 11.01 -28.35
N ARG A 11 35.34 10.76 -28.80
CA ARG A 11 35.91 9.39 -28.94
C ARG A 11 36.29 8.72 -27.62
N VAL A 12 36.51 9.49 -26.55
CA VAL A 12 36.76 8.93 -25.20
C VAL A 12 35.44 8.57 -24.53
N LEU A 13 34.42 9.44 -24.59
CA LEU A 13 33.08 9.10 -24.07
C LEU A 13 32.50 7.87 -24.76
N ALA A 14 32.57 7.79 -26.10
CA ALA A 14 32.08 6.62 -26.85
C ALA A 14 32.78 5.31 -26.46
N ARG A 15 34.06 5.36 -26.05
CA ARG A 15 34.82 4.18 -25.58
C ARG A 15 34.46 3.78 -24.15
N ILE A 16 34.18 4.74 -23.27
CA ILE A 16 33.72 4.46 -21.90
C ILE A 16 32.31 3.84 -21.94
N LEU A 17 31.41 4.41 -22.75
CA LEU A 17 30.05 3.88 -22.92
C LEU A 17 30.05 2.44 -23.48
N PHE A 18 30.95 2.13 -24.43
CA PHE A 18 31.13 0.77 -24.95
C PHE A 18 31.67 -0.22 -23.90
N LEU A 19 32.52 0.23 -22.97
CA LEU A 19 33.06 -0.63 -21.91
C LEU A 19 31.98 -1.00 -20.89
N VAL A 20 31.17 -0.03 -20.45
CA VAL A 20 30.07 -0.25 -19.51
C VAL A 20 29.03 -1.20 -20.11
N LEU A 21 28.72 -1.06 -21.40
CA LEU A 21 27.78 -1.96 -22.10
C LEU A 21 28.32 -3.40 -22.23
N TRP A 22 29.63 -3.58 -22.40
CA TRP A 22 30.24 -4.91 -22.52
C TRP A 22 30.38 -5.67 -21.18
N LEU A 23 30.65 -4.97 -20.08
CA LEU A 23 30.67 -5.62 -18.75
C LEU A 23 29.28 -6.14 -18.34
N GLY A 24 28.19 -5.49 -18.75
CA GLY A 24 26.83 -5.98 -18.51
C GLY A 24 26.47 -7.26 -19.28
N ILE A 25 27.03 -7.46 -20.48
CA ILE A 25 26.73 -8.64 -21.32
C ILE A 25 27.51 -9.87 -20.86
N ALA A 26 28.70 -9.70 -20.28
CA ALA A 26 29.55 -10.82 -19.86
C ALA A 26 29.03 -11.63 -18.66
N MET A 27 28.14 -11.07 -17.83
CA MET A 27 27.59 -11.77 -16.66
C MET A 27 26.42 -12.71 -16.97
N VAL A 28 25.74 -12.56 -18.11
CA VAL A 28 24.55 -13.37 -18.48
C VAL A 28 24.94 -14.78 -18.98
N ALA A 29 26.22 -15.02 -19.30
CA ALA A 29 26.73 -16.30 -19.80
C ALA A 29 27.34 -17.21 -18.72
N GLY A 30 27.21 -16.87 -17.44
CA GLY A 30 28.04 -17.43 -16.35
C GLY A 30 27.30 -18.10 -15.19
N CYS A 31 26.07 -18.59 -15.37
CA CYS A 31 25.33 -19.33 -14.34
C CYS A 31 24.47 -20.45 -14.93
N ALA A 32 25.11 -21.57 -15.28
CA ALA A 32 24.44 -22.82 -15.63
C ALA A 32 25.15 -24.02 -14.99
N GLY A 33 24.62 -24.48 -13.85
CA GLY A 33 24.71 -25.87 -13.39
C GLY A 33 26.06 -26.40 -12.86
N GLU A 34 26.19 -26.42 -11.52
CA GLU A 34 26.74 -27.60 -10.83
C GLU A 34 25.75 -28.03 -9.73
N SER A 35 24.86 -28.97 -10.08
CA SER A 35 24.02 -29.70 -9.13
C SER A 35 24.20 -31.19 -9.37
N GLY A 36 25.07 -31.83 -8.60
CA GLY A 36 25.29 -33.26 -8.67
C GLY A 36 24.10 -34.03 -8.09
N SER A 37 23.49 -34.91 -8.89
CA SER A 37 22.57 -35.94 -8.42
C SER A 37 22.80 -37.24 -9.19
N HIS A 38 22.70 -38.38 -8.50
CA HIS A 38 23.03 -39.69 -9.05
C HIS A 38 22.12 -40.10 -10.22
N ALA A 39 22.72 -40.62 -11.29
CA ALA A 39 22.01 -41.33 -12.33
C ALA A 39 21.74 -42.79 -11.92
N ALA A 40 20.52 -43.25 -12.19
CA ALA A 40 20.18 -44.66 -12.41
C ALA A 40 19.68 -44.82 -13.87
N ASP A 41 19.72 -46.03 -14.39
CA ASP A 41 19.92 -46.32 -15.82
C ASP A 41 18.62 -46.66 -16.60
N GLY A 42 18.66 -46.49 -17.93
CA GLY A 42 17.62 -46.85 -18.92
C GLY A 42 16.52 -45.78 -19.17
N GLY A 43 16.03 -45.53 -20.39
CA GLY A 43 16.37 -46.07 -21.72
C GLY A 43 15.12 -46.24 -22.61
N GLY A 44 15.12 -45.70 -23.85
CA GLY A 44 14.14 -46.02 -24.90
C GLY A 44 13.25 -44.88 -25.45
N ASP A 45 13.72 -44.27 -26.55
CA ASP A 45 13.05 -43.96 -27.84
C ASP A 45 11.57 -43.52 -28.01
N GLU A 46 11.42 -42.54 -28.94
CA GLU A 46 10.31 -42.27 -29.89
C GLU A 46 8.87 -41.94 -29.38
N ALA A 47 7.98 -41.27 -30.14
CA ALA A 47 8.08 -40.22 -31.17
C ALA A 47 6.68 -39.61 -31.44
N ASP A 48 6.66 -38.37 -31.94
CA ASP A 48 5.64 -37.71 -32.81
C ASP A 48 4.13 -37.57 -32.47
N ALA A 49 3.69 -36.31 -32.70
CA ALA A 49 2.46 -35.86 -33.36
C ALA A 49 1.05 -35.89 -32.68
N ALA A 50 0.40 -34.73 -32.76
CA ALA A 50 -1.04 -34.47 -32.69
C ALA A 50 -1.58 -34.20 -34.14
N PRO A 51 -2.83 -33.77 -34.43
CA PRO A 51 -3.97 -33.43 -33.55
C PRO A 51 -5.40 -33.85 -34.04
N ALA A 52 -6.42 -33.38 -33.30
CA ALA A 52 -7.81 -33.06 -33.70
C ALA A 52 -8.84 -34.17 -33.99
N ASP A 53 -10.06 -34.03 -33.44
CA ASP A 53 -11.27 -33.64 -34.21
C ASP A 53 -12.41 -33.13 -33.27
N ALA A 54 -13.49 -32.58 -33.83
CA ALA A 54 -14.64 -31.97 -33.15
C ALA A 54 -15.92 -32.84 -33.19
N GLY A 55 -16.96 -32.43 -32.44
CA GLY A 55 -18.29 -33.10 -32.44
C GLY A 55 -19.42 -32.19 -31.93
N ASP A 56 -20.52 -32.14 -32.67
CA ASP A 56 -21.68 -31.23 -32.55
C ASP A 56 -22.89 -31.88 -31.83
N GLY A 57 -23.88 -31.08 -31.41
CA GLY A 57 -25.17 -31.56 -30.90
C GLY A 57 -26.02 -30.49 -30.21
N SER A 58 -27.14 -30.07 -30.82
CA SER A 58 -28.04 -29.00 -30.34
C SER A 58 -29.53 -29.43 -30.34
N GLY A 59 -30.39 -28.79 -29.52
CA GLY A 59 -31.87 -28.83 -29.70
C GLY A 59 -32.78 -28.82 -28.46
N PHE A 60 -33.47 -27.68 -28.24
CA PHE A 60 -34.89 -27.41 -27.86
C PHE A 60 -35.91 -28.58 -27.68
N ASP A 61 -37.07 -28.50 -26.99
CA ASP A 61 -37.84 -27.39 -26.37
C ASP A 61 -38.88 -27.84 -25.28
N SER A 62 -39.36 -26.85 -24.51
CA SER A 62 -40.60 -26.61 -23.70
C SER A 62 -41.75 -27.65 -23.46
N ALA A 63 -42.44 -27.46 -22.31
CA ALA A 63 -43.74 -28.03 -21.89
C ALA A 63 -44.95 -27.12 -22.28
N PRO A 64 -46.24 -27.49 -22.01
CA PRO A 64 -47.01 -26.82 -20.92
C PRO A 64 -48.24 -27.57 -20.29
N ASP A 65 -48.99 -26.83 -19.44
CA ASP A 65 -50.38 -27.02 -18.88
C ASP A 65 -50.64 -28.10 -17.78
N GLY A 66 -51.50 -27.96 -16.74
CA GLY A 66 -52.41 -26.90 -16.21
C GLY A 66 -53.44 -27.53 -15.21
N GLY A 67 -54.23 -26.88 -14.33
CA GLY A 67 -54.37 -25.50 -13.82
C GLY A 67 -55.71 -25.25 -13.05
N GLY A 68 -55.72 -24.52 -11.90
CA GLY A 68 -56.93 -24.03 -11.17
C GLY A 68 -57.50 -24.89 -10.00
N GLU A 69 -58.33 -24.44 -9.03
CA GLU A 69 -58.75 -23.11 -8.49
C GLU A 69 -59.44 -23.32 -7.08
N GLY A 70 -59.58 -22.27 -6.24
CA GLY A 70 -60.71 -22.14 -5.27
C GLY A 70 -60.44 -22.08 -3.74
N GLY A 71 -61.01 -21.06 -3.08
CA GLY A 71 -61.34 -20.96 -1.63
C GLY A 71 -62.74 -20.31 -1.47
N PRO A 72 -63.18 -19.73 -0.32
CA PRO A 72 -62.58 -19.58 1.02
C PRO A 72 -63.58 -19.90 2.19
N ASP A 73 -63.50 -19.17 3.33
CA ASP A 73 -64.42 -19.11 4.52
C ASP A 73 -64.32 -20.27 5.57
N ASP A 74 -64.52 -20.11 6.91
CA ASP A 74 -64.76 -18.95 7.79
C ASP A 74 -64.48 -19.28 9.30
N ARG A 75 -64.28 -18.24 10.14
CA ARG A 75 -64.51 -18.10 11.63
C ARG A 75 -63.95 -19.07 12.72
N LEU A 76 -63.14 -18.46 13.61
CA LEU A 76 -63.29 -18.31 15.08
C LEU A 76 -63.80 -19.48 15.98
N ASP A 77 -63.03 -19.88 17.01
CA ASP A 77 -63.13 -19.41 18.43
C ASP A 77 -61.98 -20.02 19.29
N GLY A 78 -61.72 -19.49 20.48
CA GLY A 78 -60.54 -19.81 21.30
C GLY A 78 -60.73 -20.82 22.44
N GLY A 79 -59.64 -21.08 23.16
CA GLY A 79 -59.58 -21.92 24.36
C GLY A 79 -58.14 -22.07 24.83
N ALA A 80 -57.85 -21.67 26.07
CA ALA A 80 -56.53 -21.81 26.69
C ALA A 80 -56.43 -23.13 27.47
N GLU A 81 -55.23 -23.72 27.55
CA GLU A 81 -54.57 -24.12 28.80
C GLU A 81 -53.18 -24.75 28.54
N ASP A 82 -52.18 -24.21 29.23
CA ASP A 82 -50.98 -24.82 29.86
C ASP A 82 -50.35 -26.11 29.31
N GLY A 83 -49.02 -26.09 29.06
CA GLY A 83 -48.24 -27.33 28.97
C GLY A 83 -46.84 -27.32 28.33
N ALA A 84 -45.86 -26.74 29.03
CA ALA A 84 -44.44 -27.17 29.11
C ALA A 84 -43.52 -27.35 27.86
N ASP A 85 -42.24 -27.02 28.11
CA ASP A 85 -41.00 -27.53 27.48
C ASP A 85 -40.61 -27.15 26.03
N GLY A 86 -39.35 -26.69 25.85
CA GLY A 86 -38.70 -26.74 24.52
C GLY A 86 -37.76 -25.60 24.10
N ASN A 87 -36.69 -25.33 24.87
CA ASN A 87 -35.37 -24.78 24.46
C ASN A 87 -35.19 -24.18 23.03
N GLY A 88 -34.65 -22.94 22.94
CA GLY A 88 -33.92 -22.50 21.74
C GLY A 88 -34.13 -21.07 21.23
N GLY A 89 -34.13 -20.05 22.10
CA GLY A 89 -34.19 -18.63 21.69
C GLY A 89 -32.80 -18.01 21.52
N PHE A 90 -32.47 -17.56 20.31
CA PHE A 90 -31.40 -16.58 20.07
C PHE A 90 -31.94 -15.19 20.43
N ASP A 91 -31.39 -14.56 21.48
CA ASP A 91 -31.58 -13.13 21.72
C ASP A 91 -30.26 -12.40 21.49
N GLY A 92 -30.26 -11.49 20.52
CA GLY A 92 -29.19 -10.51 20.35
C GLY A 92 -29.24 -9.47 21.47
N ALA A 93 -28.07 -9.04 21.92
CA ALA A 93 -27.95 -7.88 22.81
C ALA A 93 -27.12 -6.82 22.10
N ASP A 94 -27.81 -5.85 21.51
CA ASP A 94 -27.21 -4.70 20.85
C ASP A 94 -26.46 -3.84 21.89
N GLY A 95 -25.13 -3.90 21.84
CA GLY A 95 -24.23 -3.19 22.76
C GLY A 95 -23.91 -1.75 22.32
N ALA A 96 -24.91 -0.98 21.87
CA ALA A 96 -24.76 0.46 21.62
C ALA A 96 -24.69 1.22 22.96
N GLY A 97 -23.55 1.09 23.65
CA GLY A 97 -23.29 1.75 24.92
C GLY A 97 -22.82 3.19 24.72
N ASP A 98 -23.75 4.14 24.72
CA ASP A 98 -23.47 5.57 24.93
C ASP A 98 -23.01 5.79 26.38
N GLY A 99 -21.80 5.32 26.67
CA GLY A 99 -21.14 5.40 27.96
C GLY A 99 -20.03 6.45 27.93
N ALA A 100 -20.36 7.71 28.25
CA ALA A 100 -19.39 8.69 28.72
C ALA A 100 -18.90 8.35 30.14
N GLY A 101 -18.42 7.13 30.32
CA GLY A 101 -17.58 6.74 31.44
C GLY A 101 -16.15 7.21 31.19
N ASP A 102 -15.39 7.34 32.28
CA ASP A 102 -13.98 7.71 32.28
C ASP A 102 -13.19 6.81 31.31
N ALA A 103 -12.95 7.32 30.10
CA ALA A 103 -12.25 6.60 29.05
C ALA A 103 -10.76 6.60 29.41
N GLY A 104 -10.34 5.51 30.06
CA GLY A 104 -8.95 5.26 30.42
C GLY A 104 -8.01 5.52 29.23
N GLU A 105 -6.81 6.00 29.54
CA GLU A 105 -5.88 6.57 28.55
C GLU A 105 -5.76 5.67 27.30
N PRO A 106 -5.88 6.23 26.07
CA PRO A 106 -5.79 5.44 24.84
C PRO A 106 -4.48 4.64 24.78
N ILE A 107 -4.61 3.35 24.46
CA ILE A 107 -3.49 2.42 24.31
C ILE A 107 -2.48 2.99 23.31
N ASP A 108 -1.20 2.98 23.65
CA ASP A 108 -0.12 3.46 22.77
C ASP A 108 -0.21 2.81 21.37
N PRO A 109 -0.45 3.58 20.30
CA PRO A 109 -0.56 3.06 18.92
C PRO A 109 0.70 2.38 18.38
N ALA A 110 1.84 2.48 19.09
CA ALA A 110 3.04 1.70 18.83
C ALA A 110 2.90 0.20 19.14
N LEU A 111 1.97 -0.16 20.03
CA LEU A 111 1.70 -1.54 20.44
C LEU A 111 0.64 -2.18 19.54
N PRO A 112 0.54 -3.52 19.43
CA PRO A 112 -0.55 -4.17 18.73
C PRO A 112 -1.91 -3.84 19.36
N GLY A 113 -2.91 -3.55 18.52
CA GLY A 113 -4.25 -3.12 18.95
C GLY A 113 -5.17 -4.26 19.42
N GLY A 114 -4.72 -5.50 19.27
CA GLY A 114 -5.52 -6.70 19.50
C GLY A 114 -4.79 -7.97 19.01
N PRO A 115 -5.51 -9.08 18.82
CA PRO A 115 -4.97 -10.29 18.21
C PRO A 115 -4.39 -10.02 16.82
N ALA A 116 -3.36 -10.78 16.44
CA ALA A 116 -2.84 -10.74 15.08
C ALA A 116 -3.92 -11.10 14.05
N GLY A 117 -3.88 -10.42 12.89
CA GLY A 117 -4.70 -10.76 11.74
C GLY A 117 -4.21 -12.00 10.99
N THR A 118 -4.86 -12.29 9.86
CA THR A 118 -4.40 -13.30 8.90
C THR A 118 -3.90 -12.65 7.63
N ARG A 119 -2.86 -13.22 7.00
CA ARG A 119 -2.44 -12.84 5.65
C ARG A 119 -3.18 -13.70 4.60
N ALA A 120 -3.55 -13.06 3.50
CA ALA A 120 -3.95 -13.67 2.25
C ALA A 120 -3.14 -13.04 1.11
N ASP A 121 -3.09 -13.70 -0.05
CA ASP A 121 -2.48 -13.17 -1.25
C ASP A 121 -3.48 -13.28 -2.42
N ALA A 122 -3.48 -12.30 -3.32
CA ALA A 122 -4.36 -12.28 -4.50
C ALA A 122 -3.63 -11.67 -5.70
N SER A 123 -4.00 -12.04 -6.92
CA SER A 123 -3.40 -11.48 -8.14
C SER A 123 -4.47 -11.02 -9.15
N PRO A 124 -5.33 -10.04 -8.80
CA PRO A 124 -6.36 -9.55 -9.69
C PRO A 124 -5.81 -8.85 -10.93
N THR A 125 -6.51 -9.02 -12.04
CA THR A 125 -6.38 -8.20 -13.24
C THR A 125 -7.04 -6.84 -12.99
N LEU A 126 -6.25 -5.77 -12.89
CA LEU A 126 -6.75 -4.43 -12.60
C LEU A 126 -7.00 -3.65 -13.90
N ALA A 127 -8.27 -3.41 -14.24
CA ALA A 127 -8.65 -2.66 -15.43
C ALA A 127 -8.06 -1.23 -15.40
N GLY A 128 -7.27 -0.88 -16.42
CA GLY A 128 -6.56 0.40 -16.50
C GLY A 128 -5.17 0.44 -15.85
N CYS A 129 -4.73 -0.64 -15.19
CA CYS A 129 -3.37 -0.79 -14.69
C CYS A 129 -2.52 -1.57 -15.69
N LEU A 130 -1.42 -0.97 -16.19
CA LEU A 130 -0.34 -1.66 -16.93
C LEU A 130 -0.83 -2.70 -17.95
N ASP A 131 -1.52 -2.23 -18.99
CA ASP A 131 -2.11 -3.04 -20.06
C ASP A 131 -3.08 -4.14 -19.57
N SER A 132 -3.69 -3.92 -18.39
CA SER A 132 -4.50 -4.88 -17.64
C SER A 132 -3.72 -6.15 -17.27
N SER A 133 -2.51 -5.96 -16.74
CA SER A 133 -1.72 -7.05 -16.15
C SER A 133 -2.29 -7.49 -14.79
N ALA A 134 -2.04 -8.74 -14.41
CA ALA A 134 -2.32 -9.22 -13.05
C ALA A 134 -1.35 -8.55 -12.06
N VAL A 135 -1.88 -7.97 -10.98
CA VAL A 135 -1.10 -7.29 -9.95
C VAL A 135 -1.11 -8.14 -8.67
N PRO A 136 0.03 -8.70 -8.23
CA PRO A 136 0.10 -9.40 -6.95
C PRO A 136 -0.16 -8.45 -5.78
N LEU A 137 -0.98 -8.89 -4.82
CA LEU A 137 -1.37 -8.17 -3.61
C LEU A 137 -1.02 -9.05 -2.40
N ALA A 138 -0.30 -8.50 -1.44
CA ALA A 138 -0.30 -9.04 -0.07
C ALA A 138 -1.42 -8.35 0.72
N ILE A 139 -2.32 -9.12 1.30
CA ILE A 139 -3.52 -8.64 2.00
C ILE A 139 -3.46 -9.07 3.46
N TYR A 140 -3.51 -8.12 4.39
CA TYR A 140 -3.60 -8.37 5.82
C TYR A 140 -5.02 -8.09 6.30
N LEU A 141 -5.66 -9.09 6.88
CA LEU A 141 -7.06 -9.08 7.29
C LEU A 141 -7.16 -9.14 8.83
N PRO A 142 -7.90 -8.23 9.48
CA PRO A 142 -8.11 -8.31 10.92
C PRO A 142 -8.89 -9.56 11.36
N ALA A 143 -8.61 -9.97 12.60
CA ALA A 143 -9.50 -10.88 13.33
C ALA A 143 -10.86 -10.20 13.61
N GLY A 144 -11.94 -11.00 13.64
CA GLY A 144 -13.30 -10.51 13.93
C GLY A 144 -14.20 -10.33 12.71
N GLY A 145 -15.41 -9.81 12.95
CA GLY A 145 -16.52 -9.82 11.99
C GLY A 145 -16.46 -8.79 10.85
N GLY A 146 -15.76 -7.67 11.04
CA GLY A 146 -15.76 -6.55 10.08
C GLY A 146 -17.09 -5.77 10.03
N PRO A 147 -17.27 -4.87 9.05
CA PRO A 147 -16.27 -4.46 8.06
C PRO A 147 -15.30 -3.40 8.63
N PHE A 148 -14.06 -3.47 8.18
CA PHE A 148 -12.91 -2.74 8.70
C PHE A 148 -12.44 -1.67 7.69
N PRO A 149 -12.01 -0.48 8.13
CA PRO A 149 -11.40 0.52 7.24
C PRO A 149 -10.22 -0.07 6.45
N VAL A 150 -10.01 0.41 5.23
CA VAL A 150 -8.99 -0.10 4.32
C VAL A 150 -7.79 0.85 4.24
N VAL A 151 -6.58 0.30 4.24
CA VAL A 151 -5.34 1.02 3.93
C VAL A 151 -4.67 0.36 2.73
N ILE A 152 -4.48 1.12 1.65
CA ILE A 152 -3.63 0.67 0.54
C ILE A 152 -2.21 1.21 0.82
N LEU A 153 -1.23 0.33 1.05
CA LEU A 153 0.16 0.71 1.32
C LEU A 153 1.05 0.34 0.13
N HIS A 154 1.59 1.35 -0.56
CA HIS A 154 2.41 1.18 -1.76
C HIS A 154 3.91 1.31 -1.45
N HIS A 155 4.71 0.36 -1.95
CA HIS A 155 6.16 0.30 -1.74
C HIS A 155 6.95 1.37 -2.53
N GLY A 156 8.19 1.63 -2.12
CA GLY A 156 9.13 2.48 -2.85
C GLY A 156 9.68 1.86 -4.15
N PHE A 157 10.50 2.63 -4.87
CA PHE A 157 11.15 2.23 -6.12
C PHE A 157 12.16 1.09 -5.87
N GLN A 158 12.16 0.05 -6.71
CA GLN A 158 12.95 -1.19 -6.55
C GLN A 158 12.74 -1.97 -5.23
N LEU A 159 11.66 -1.70 -4.50
CA LEU A 159 11.31 -2.42 -3.28
C LEU A 159 10.11 -3.35 -3.50
N GLU A 160 9.85 -4.19 -2.52
CA GLU A 160 8.76 -5.18 -2.54
C GLU A 160 7.71 -4.91 -1.47
N ALA A 161 6.46 -5.28 -1.73
CA ALA A 161 5.37 -5.20 -0.75
C ALA A 161 5.68 -5.97 0.55
N GLY A 162 6.43 -7.07 0.45
CA GLY A 162 6.86 -7.88 1.60
C GLY A 162 7.82 -7.15 2.57
N MET A 163 8.48 -6.08 2.15
CA MET A 163 9.40 -5.29 2.99
C MET A 163 8.69 -4.36 3.99
N TYR A 164 7.35 -4.40 4.03
CA TYR A 164 6.49 -3.63 4.92
C TYR A 164 5.48 -4.53 5.67
N ALA A 165 5.72 -5.85 5.72
CA ALA A 165 4.85 -6.81 6.38
C ALA A 165 4.49 -6.40 7.82
N SER A 166 5.45 -5.86 8.58
CA SER A 166 5.23 -5.42 9.97
C SER A 166 4.26 -4.23 10.10
N TYR A 167 4.03 -3.45 9.04
CA TYR A 167 2.96 -2.44 8.99
C TYR A 167 1.61 -3.11 8.73
N GLY A 168 1.57 -4.10 7.84
CA GLY A 168 0.37 -4.85 7.50
C GLY A 168 -0.18 -5.62 8.70
N GLU A 169 0.68 -6.37 9.38
CA GLU A 169 0.35 -7.11 10.60
C GLU A 169 -0.08 -6.19 11.75
N HIS A 170 0.64 -5.08 11.95
CA HIS A 170 0.33 -4.11 12.99
C HIS A 170 -1.05 -3.48 12.78
N LEU A 171 -1.31 -2.96 11.59
CA LEU A 171 -2.59 -2.34 11.27
C LEU A 171 -3.74 -3.35 11.25
N ALA A 172 -3.50 -4.60 10.85
CA ALA A 172 -4.48 -5.67 10.98
C ALA A 172 -4.83 -5.95 12.45
N SER A 173 -3.86 -5.90 13.37
CA SER A 173 -4.13 -5.99 14.82
C SER A 173 -4.95 -4.81 15.36
N TRP A 174 -4.87 -3.64 14.71
CA TRP A 174 -5.68 -2.46 14.98
C TRP A 174 -7.02 -2.45 14.22
N GLY A 175 -7.39 -3.54 13.54
CA GLY A 175 -8.66 -3.64 12.85
C GLY A 175 -8.71 -2.91 11.51
N TYR A 176 -7.61 -2.82 10.77
CA TYR A 176 -7.57 -2.31 9.39
C TYR A 176 -7.30 -3.43 8.39
N VAL A 177 -8.05 -3.47 7.28
CA VAL A 177 -7.66 -4.28 6.12
C VAL A 177 -6.52 -3.55 5.42
N VAL A 178 -5.37 -4.20 5.24
CA VAL A 178 -4.23 -3.61 4.53
C VAL A 178 -4.02 -4.34 3.21
N VAL A 179 -3.99 -3.59 2.11
CA VAL A 179 -3.75 -4.12 0.76
C VAL A 179 -2.45 -3.53 0.24
N MET A 180 -1.45 -4.37 -0.01
CA MET A 180 -0.13 -3.96 -0.50
C MET A 180 0.08 -4.47 -1.93
N PRO A 181 -0.05 -3.62 -2.95
CA PRO A 181 0.22 -4.03 -4.33
C PRO A 181 1.72 -4.11 -4.59
N GLN A 182 2.13 -5.17 -5.29
CA GLN A 182 3.43 -5.27 -5.93
C GLN A 182 3.33 -4.69 -7.34
N LEU A 183 3.66 -3.41 -7.50
CA LEU A 183 3.73 -2.77 -8.82
C LEU A 183 5.17 -2.84 -9.38
N PRO A 184 5.37 -2.92 -10.70
CA PRO A 184 6.71 -2.91 -11.29
C PRO A 184 7.44 -1.59 -11.03
N GLY A 185 8.62 -1.68 -10.42
CA GLY A 185 9.47 -0.54 -10.08
C GLY A 185 10.96 -0.78 -10.37
N GLY A 186 11.30 -1.59 -11.37
CA GLY A 186 12.67 -1.96 -11.72
C GLY A 186 13.40 -0.94 -12.60
N LEU A 187 14.72 -1.12 -12.79
CA LEU A 187 15.56 -0.23 -13.61
C LEU A 187 15.25 -0.27 -15.12
N VAL A 188 14.79 -1.41 -15.62
CA VAL A 188 14.57 -1.63 -17.07
C VAL A 188 13.14 -1.29 -17.43
N ASN A 189 12.96 -0.21 -18.19
CA ASN A 189 11.65 0.30 -18.64
C ASN A 189 10.60 0.38 -17.52
N PRO A 190 10.89 1.05 -16.37
CA PRO A 190 9.89 1.22 -15.33
C PRO A 190 8.65 1.95 -15.88
N PRO A 191 7.45 1.58 -15.39
CA PRO A 191 6.25 2.36 -15.61
C PRO A 191 6.43 3.85 -15.33
N SER A 192 5.60 4.66 -15.97
CA SER A 192 5.48 6.08 -15.63
C SER A 192 4.79 6.26 -14.28
N HIS A 193 5.05 7.37 -13.60
CA HIS A 193 4.37 7.67 -12.33
C HIS A 193 2.86 7.88 -12.57
N ARG A 194 2.47 8.35 -13.76
CA ARG A 194 1.07 8.32 -14.25
C ARG A 194 0.50 6.90 -14.22
N GLN A 195 1.16 5.93 -14.86
CA GLN A 195 0.69 4.54 -14.89
C GLN A 195 0.61 3.91 -13.49
N LEU A 196 1.58 4.17 -12.61
CA LEU A 196 1.52 3.68 -11.21
C LEU A 196 0.35 4.30 -10.43
N LYS A 197 0.06 5.59 -10.66
CA LYS A 197 -1.11 6.26 -10.09
C LYS A 197 -2.43 5.67 -10.64
N ASP A 198 -2.50 5.43 -11.94
CA ASP A 198 -3.66 4.78 -12.57
C ASP A 198 -3.89 3.37 -11.99
N CYS A 199 -2.83 2.63 -11.66
CA CYS A 199 -2.93 1.36 -10.93
C CYS A 199 -3.51 1.49 -9.52
N LEU A 200 -3.13 2.51 -8.73
CA LEU A 200 -3.76 2.73 -7.42
C LEU A 200 -5.25 3.11 -7.55
N VAL A 201 -5.61 3.90 -8.56
CA VAL A 201 -7.01 4.24 -8.86
C VAL A 201 -7.82 3.00 -9.25
N ALA A 202 -7.24 2.11 -10.07
CA ALA A 202 -7.84 0.82 -10.42
C ALA A 202 -7.95 -0.12 -9.20
N LEU A 203 -6.94 -0.14 -8.33
CA LEU A 203 -6.94 -0.95 -7.11
C LEU A 203 -8.01 -0.51 -6.11
N MET A 204 -8.24 0.80 -5.93
CA MET A 204 -9.36 1.31 -5.12
C MET A 204 -10.70 0.78 -5.66
N SER A 205 -10.88 0.79 -6.99
CA SER A 205 -12.10 0.26 -7.63
C SER A 205 -12.25 -1.25 -7.43
N TRP A 206 -11.15 -2.00 -7.43
CA TRP A 206 -11.15 -3.43 -7.13
C TRP A 206 -11.48 -3.71 -5.66
N VAL A 207 -10.95 -2.92 -4.71
CA VAL A 207 -11.28 -3.02 -3.29
C VAL A 207 -12.79 -2.80 -3.05
N GLU A 208 -13.37 -1.76 -3.66
CA GLU A 208 -14.81 -1.47 -3.58
C GLU A 208 -15.67 -2.63 -4.11
N GLN A 209 -15.27 -3.24 -5.23
CA GLN A 209 -15.99 -4.38 -5.82
C GLN A 209 -15.81 -5.66 -5.00
N ASN A 210 -14.58 -5.97 -4.59
CA ASN A 210 -14.25 -7.22 -3.91
C ASN A 210 -14.78 -7.28 -2.46
N ALA A 211 -15.02 -6.13 -1.83
CA ALA A 211 -15.72 -6.05 -0.55
C ALA A 211 -17.16 -6.62 -0.59
N ALA A 212 -17.78 -6.64 -1.78
CA ALA A 212 -19.13 -7.16 -2.03
C ALA A 212 -19.14 -8.46 -2.86
N ASP A 213 -17.98 -8.96 -3.29
CA ASP A 213 -17.84 -10.17 -4.12
C ASP A 213 -17.90 -11.44 -3.26
N ALA A 214 -18.89 -12.30 -3.51
CA ALA A 214 -19.11 -13.54 -2.77
C ALA A 214 -17.92 -14.52 -2.79
N GLY A 215 -17.01 -14.41 -3.78
CA GLY A 215 -15.77 -15.19 -3.86
C GLY A 215 -14.51 -14.44 -3.43
N GLY A 216 -14.63 -13.18 -3.01
CA GLY A 216 -13.50 -12.28 -2.78
C GLY A 216 -12.86 -12.41 -1.38
N PRO A 217 -11.53 -12.26 -1.25
CA PRO A 217 -10.86 -12.21 0.05
C PRO A 217 -11.30 -11.03 0.94
N LEU A 218 -11.96 -10.01 0.37
CA LEU A 218 -12.43 -8.83 1.10
C LEU A 218 -13.91 -8.88 1.54
N LEU A 219 -14.66 -9.93 1.17
CA LEU A 219 -16.10 -10.05 1.43
C LEU A 219 -16.43 -9.87 2.93
N GLY A 220 -17.24 -8.86 3.24
CA GLY A 220 -17.64 -8.54 4.63
C GLY A 220 -16.49 -8.09 5.54
N LYS A 221 -15.24 -8.05 5.04
CA LYS A 221 -14.05 -7.65 5.78
C LYS A 221 -13.68 -6.19 5.52
N ALA A 222 -13.82 -5.70 4.29
CA ALA A 222 -13.42 -4.35 3.92
C ALA A 222 -14.58 -3.35 3.92
N ASP A 223 -14.35 -2.18 4.50
CA ASP A 223 -15.18 -0.98 4.33
C ASP A 223 -14.44 0.02 3.44
N ALA A 224 -14.73 -0.05 2.15
CA ALA A 224 -14.10 0.81 1.16
C ALA A 224 -14.53 2.30 1.26
N ALA A 225 -15.61 2.62 1.98
CA ALA A 225 -15.99 4.02 2.22
C ALA A 225 -15.05 4.71 3.23
N ARG A 226 -14.38 3.92 4.08
CA ARG A 226 -13.31 4.35 5.01
C ARG A 226 -11.94 3.87 4.50
N LEU A 227 -11.52 4.38 3.34
CA LEU A 227 -10.24 4.05 2.71
C LEU A 227 -9.18 5.12 2.96
N ALA A 228 -7.93 4.70 3.20
CA ALA A 228 -6.74 5.53 3.15
C ALA A 228 -5.74 5.04 2.09
N LEU A 229 -4.99 5.97 1.52
CA LEU A 229 -3.78 5.66 0.75
C LEU A 229 -2.56 5.94 1.62
N ALA A 230 -1.60 5.04 1.60
CA ALA A 230 -0.30 5.18 2.25
C ALA A 230 0.80 4.76 1.28
N GLY A 231 2.03 5.20 1.49
CA GLY A 231 3.16 4.65 0.74
C GLY A 231 4.50 5.23 1.17
N HIS A 232 5.56 4.49 0.86
CA HIS A 232 6.92 4.88 1.16
C HIS A 232 7.66 5.40 -0.08
N SER A 233 8.44 6.48 0.04
CA SER A 233 9.29 7.00 -1.04
C SER A 233 8.46 7.33 -2.30
N MET A 234 8.82 6.76 -3.45
CA MET A 234 8.00 6.76 -4.67
C MET A 234 6.54 6.35 -4.39
N GLY A 235 6.32 5.32 -3.59
CA GLY A 235 4.97 4.86 -3.23
C GLY A 235 4.15 5.93 -2.52
N GLY A 236 4.79 6.71 -1.65
CA GLY A 236 4.19 7.86 -0.97
C GLY A 236 3.79 8.97 -1.96
N LYS A 237 4.69 9.31 -2.89
CA LYS A 237 4.38 10.22 -4.01
C LYS A 237 3.19 9.72 -4.82
N ILE A 238 3.16 8.44 -5.22
CA ILE A 238 2.06 7.90 -6.04
C ILE A 238 0.72 7.93 -5.27
N SER A 239 0.73 7.65 -3.97
CA SER A 239 -0.47 7.77 -3.10
C SER A 239 -0.96 9.22 -2.99
N LEU A 240 -0.06 10.20 -2.84
CA LEU A 240 -0.38 11.62 -2.87
C LEU A 240 -0.91 12.06 -4.25
N TYR A 241 -0.27 11.60 -5.33
CA TYR A 241 -0.67 11.92 -6.71
C TYR A 241 -2.07 11.36 -7.04
N ALA A 242 -2.38 10.13 -6.64
CA ALA A 242 -3.73 9.54 -6.81
C ALA A 242 -4.80 10.40 -6.12
N ALA A 243 -4.53 10.92 -4.92
CA ALA A 243 -5.45 11.80 -4.18
C ALA A 243 -5.63 13.21 -4.80
N THR A 244 -4.85 13.58 -5.83
CA THR A 244 -5.08 14.81 -6.60
C THR A 244 -6.18 14.66 -7.66
N GLU A 245 -6.53 13.42 -8.02
CA GLU A 245 -7.51 13.09 -9.06
C GLU A 245 -8.71 12.28 -8.52
N ASP A 246 -8.56 11.62 -7.36
CA ASP A 246 -9.59 10.76 -6.74
C ASP A 246 -9.91 11.19 -5.29
N ARG A 247 -11.21 11.24 -4.95
CA ARG A 247 -11.73 11.63 -3.61
C ARG A 247 -12.27 10.46 -2.78
N ARG A 248 -12.08 9.22 -3.22
CA ARG A 248 -12.36 8.02 -2.41
C ARG A 248 -11.50 7.98 -1.14
N PRO A 249 -10.18 8.25 -1.16
CA PRO A 249 -9.37 8.30 0.05
C PRO A 249 -9.89 9.36 1.04
N LYS A 250 -10.07 8.97 2.30
CA LYS A 250 -10.44 9.84 3.43
C LYS A 250 -9.24 10.26 4.26
N ALA A 251 -8.09 9.64 4.04
CA ALA A 251 -6.80 9.93 4.64
C ALA A 251 -5.70 9.61 3.62
N VAL A 252 -4.60 10.36 3.62
CA VAL A 252 -3.40 10.06 2.82
C VAL A 252 -2.16 10.17 3.69
N ILE A 253 -1.29 9.15 3.64
CA ILE A 253 -0.06 9.08 4.42
C ILE A 253 1.15 8.97 3.49
N GLY A 254 2.07 9.92 3.60
CA GLY A 254 3.43 9.78 3.09
C GLY A 254 4.35 9.24 4.18
N LEU A 255 5.00 8.12 3.92
CA LEU A 255 6.21 7.68 4.63
C LEU A 255 7.40 8.13 3.79
N ASP A 256 8.09 9.16 4.23
CA ASP A 256 9.20 9.83 3.54
C ASP A 256 9.01 9.95 2.02
N PRO A 257 7.90 10.56 1.55
CA PRO A 257 7.57 10.65 0.13
C PRO A 257 8.58 11.50 -0.62
N VAL A 258 8.89 11.10 -1.86
CA VAL A 258 9.90 11.74 -2.71
C VAL A 258 9.26 12.19 -4.03
N ASP A 259 9.17 13.50 -4.23
CA ASP A 259 8.54 14.11 -5.40
C ASP A 259 9.43 14.14 -6.65
N THR A 260 10.65 13.61 -6.58
CA THR A 260 11.55 13.54 -7.74
C THR A 260 10.88 12.82 -8.93
N VAL A 261 11.25 13.26 -10.13
CA VAL A 261 10.59 12.90 -11.40
C VAL A 261 11.41 11.94 -12.29
N GLY A 262 12.51 11.40 -11.77
CA GLY A 262 13.37 10.45 -12.49
C GLY A 262 14.83 10.33 -12.00
N GLY A 263 15.13 10.72 -10.76
CA GLY A 263 16.49 10.86 -10.25
C GLY A 263 17.15 12.21 -10.59
N PRO A 264 18.40 12.44 -10.17
CA PRO A 264 19.03 13.76 -10.11
C PRO A 264 19.03 14.53 -11.43
N GLY A 265 18.57 15.78 -11.40
CA GLY A 265 18.50 16.67 -12.55
C GLY A 265 17.39 16.34 -13.57
N SER A 266 16.57 15.32 -13.33
CA SER A 266 15.35 15.08 -14.12
C SER A 266 14.36 16.23 -13.97
N GLN A 267 13.58 16.50 -15.01
CA GLN A 267 12.57 17.56 -15.02
C GLN A 267 11.16 16.95 -15.15
N PRO A 268 10.12 17.58 -14.56
CA PRO A 268 8.76 17.04 -14.62
C PRO A 268 8.28 16.84 -16.06
N SER A 269 7.54 15.77 -16.28
CA SER A 269 6.95 15.43 -17.58
C SER A 269 5.50 14.96 -17.42
N PRO A 270 4.70 14.88 -18.50
CA PRO A 270 3.35 14.34 -18.41
C PRO A 270 3.29 12.90 -17.85
N ASP A 271 4.36 12.13 -18.03
CA ASP A 271 4.49 10.74 -17.56
C ASP A 271 5.04 10.66 -16.11
N ARG A 272 5.90 11.60 -15.72
CA ARG A 272 6.43 11.74 -14.36
C ARG A 272 6.25 13.19 -13.89
N PRO A 273 5.02 13.58 -13.50
CA PRO A 273 4.76 14.93 -13.01
C PRO A 273 5.33 15.11 -11.59
N SER A 274 5.53 16.37 -11.20
CA SER A 274 5.62 16.77 -9.79
C SER A 274 4.21 16.83 -9.20
N VAL A 275 4.06 16.59 -7.90
CA VAL A 275 2.80 16.83 -7.17
C VAL A 275 2.84 18.22 -6.50
N THR A 276 4.01 18.60 -6.01
CA THR A 276 4.32 19.88 -5.39
C THR A 276 4.97 20.84 -6.39
N PRO A 277 4.67 22.15 -6.30
CA PRO A 277 3.52 22.74 -5.60
C PRO A 277 2.17 22.55 -6.34
N GLU A 278 2.17 22.31 -7.67
CA GLU A 278 1.02 22.64 -8.55
C GLU A 278 -0.23 21.75 -8.42
N LEU A 279 -0.17 20.59 -7.75
CA LEU A 279 -1.31 19.68 -7.58
C LEU A 279 -1.79 19.56 -6.13
N MET A 280 -1.10 20.19 -5.17
CA MET A 280 -1.42 20.07 -3.74
C MET A 280 -2.75 20.72 -3.35
N ASP A 281 -3.24 21.68 -4.15
CA ASP A 281 -4.55 22.32 -3.96
C ASP A 281 -5.74 21.35 -4.21
N ARG A 282 -5.49 20.23 -4.87
CA ARG A 282 -6.51 19.22 -5.21
C ARG A 282 -6.73 18.19 -4.10
N ILE A 283 -5.72 17.97 -3.26
CA ILE A 283 -5.78 16.99 -2.17
C ILE A 283 -6.62 17.57 -1.02
N GLN A 284 -7.80 17.00 -0.82
CA GLN A 284 -8.75 17.44 0.23
C GLN A 284 -8.80 16.51 1.44
N ALA A 285 -8.29 15.28 1.32
CA ALA A 285 -8.12 14.40 2.46
C ALA A 285 -7.08 14.98 3.45
N PRO A 286 -7.26 14.81 4.76
CA PRO A 286 -6.21 15.04 5.73
C PRO A 286 -4.93 14.28 5.39
N LEU A 287 -3.79 14.88 5.73
CA LEU A 287 -2.45 14.38 5.43
C LEU A 287 -1.67 14.06 6.70
N LEU A 288 -1.00 12.90 6.68
CA LEU A 288 0.14 12.61 7.55
C LEU A 288 1.39 12.51 6.68
N LEU A 289 2.41 13.28 7.00
CA LEU A 289 3.69 13.32 6.30
C LEU A 289 4.78 12.99 7.30
N LEU A 290 5.14 11.71 7.38
CA LEU A 290 6.30 11.25 8.12
C LEU A 290 7.53 11.37 7.22
N GLY A 291 8.71 11.65 7.75
CA GLY A 291 9.93 11.67 6.95
C GLY A 291 11.21 11.88 7.75
N GLU A 292 12.32 12.08 7.05
CA GLU A 292 13.65 12.27 7.62
C GLU A 292 14.48 13.32 6.86
N THR A 293 15.51 13.87 7.50
CA THR A 293 16.38 14.90 6.90
C THR A 293 17.86 14.54 6.87
N VAL A 294 18.24 13.34 7.29
CA VAL A 294 19.62 12.83 7.22
C VAL A 294 20.03 12.52 5.78
N ASN A 295 19.10 12.14 4.90
CA ASN A 295 19.37 11.94 3.46
C ASN A 295 18.82 13.05 2.56
N ALA A 296 18.36 14.17 3.14
CA ALA A 296 17.90 15.34 2.39
C ALA A 296 19.02 16.03 1.58
N THR A 297 20.28 15.80 1.96
CA THR A 297 21.45 16.21 1.18
C THR A 297 22.43 15.05 1.08
N CYS A 298 23.30 15.06 0.07
CA CYS A 298 24.53 14.27 0.13
C CYS A 298 25.70 14.98 -0.53
N THR A 299 26.88 14.88 0.10
CA THR A 299 28.12 15.51 -0.36
C THR A 299 29.14 14.45 -0.79
N GLY A 300 29.44 14.37 -2.09
CA GLY A 300 30.48 13.48 -2.60
C GLY A 300 30.39 13.25 -4.11
N PHE A 301 31.43 12.65 -4.69
CA PHE A 301 31.37 12.19 -6.08
C PHE A 301 30.50 10.93 -6.16
N LEU A 302 29.48 10.95 -7.01
CA LEU A 302 28.46 9.89 -7.19
C LEU A 302 27.49 9.66 -6.01
N CYS A 303 27.46 10.52 -4.99
CA CYS A 303 26.39 10.42 -3.98
C CYS A 303 25.09 11.06 -4.47
N GLN A 304 23.96 10.45 -4.12
CA GLN A 304 22.61 10.92 -4.40
C GLN A 304 21.84 11.00 -3.08
N ALA A 305 21.16 12.13 -2.83
CA ALA A 305 20.15 12.23 -1.79
C ALA A 305 18.96 11.33 -2.14
N CYS A 306 18.48 10.54 -1.19
CA CYS A 306 17.37 9.60 -1.43
C CYS A 306 16.00 10.29 -1.32
N ALA A 307 15.86 11.23 -0.38
CA ALA A 307 14.71 12.13 -0.26
C ALA A 307 15.21 13.59 -0.23
N PRO A 308 15.60 14.18 -1.38
CA PRO A 308 16.24 15.51 -1.45
C PRO A 308 15.40 16.61 -0.78
N GLU A 309 16.02 17.60 -0.15
CA GLU A 309 15.35 18.71 0.53
C GLU A 309 14.33 19.45 -0.38
N GLU A 310 14.63 19.55 -1.68
CA GLU A 310 13.77 20.15 -2.70
C GLU A 310 12.60 19.28 -3.17
N ASP A 311 12.55 17.99 -2.79
CA ASP A 311 11.58 16.98 -3.25
C ASP A 311 10.90 16.19 -2.10
N ASN A 312 11.29 16.37 -0.83
CA ASN A 312 10.89 15.49 0.27
C ASN A 312 9.54 15.84 0.93
N PHE A 313 9.20 15.09 2.00
CA PHE A 313 8.01 15.26 2.82
C PHE A 313 7.70 16.71 3.24
N HIS A 314 8.72 17.54 3.46
CA HIS A 314 8.54 18.95 3.83
C HIS A 314 7.91 19.78 2.71
N GLN A 315 8.18 19.49 1.43
CA GLN A 315 7.55 20.19 0.31
C GLN A 315 6.04 19.90 0.26
N TYR A 316 5.66 18.64 0.44
CA TYR A 316 4.25 18.24 0.53
C TYR A 316 3.57 18.94 1.71
N TYR A 317 4.24 19.04 2.86
CA TYR A 317 3.71 19.78 4.00
C TYR A 317 3.58 21.26 3.66
N GLN A 318 4.64 21.93 3.20
CA GLN A 318 4.67 23.35 2.86
C GLN A 318 3.49 23.76 1.97
N TYR A 319 3.19 22.99 0.92
CA TYR A 319 2.13 23.32 -0.05
C TYR A 319 0.73 22.74 0.24
N ALA A 320 0.57 21.89 1.26
CA ALA A 320 -0.75 21.32 1.59
C ALA A 320 -1.83 22.38 1.92
N VAL A 321 -3.05 22.18 1.39
CA VAL A 321 -4.24 23.02 1.68
C VAL A 321 -5.26 22.33 2.59
N SER A 322 -5.22 21.00 2.69
CA SER A 322 -6.00 20.21 3.63
C SER A 322 -5.35 20.19 5.03
N PRO A 323 -6.08 19.76 6.09
CA PRO A 323 -5.49 19.51 7.41
C PRO A 323 -4.27 18.60 7.29
N ALA A 324 -3.10 19.06 7.74
CA ALA A 324 -1.85 18.35 7.53
C ALA A 324 -1.00 18.30 8.80
N GLN A 325 -0.43 17.12 9.05
CA GLN A 325 0.52 16.84 10.11
C GLN A 325 1.86 16.40 9.48
N GLU A 326 2.93 17.12 9.78
CA GLU A 326 4.32 16.75 9.46
C GLU A 326 4.99 16.21 10.73
N ILE A 327 5.72 15.10 10.62
CA ILE A 327 6.57 14.57 11.70
C ILE A 327 7.89 14.06 11.11
N GLU A 328 8.98 14.75 11.41
CA GLU A 328 10.34 14.28 11.16
C GLU A 328 10.72 13.26 12.25
N ILE A 329 11.18 12.07 11.88
CA ILE A 329 11.80 11.12 12.82
C ILE A 329 13.30 11.42 12.89
N VAL A 330 13.76 11.91 14.04
CA VAL A 330 15.11 12.47 14.18
C VAL A 330 16.16 11.37 14.09
N GLY A 331 17.10 11.54 13.15
CA GLY A 331 18.21 10.61 12.93
C GLY A 331 17.88 9.42 12.02
N ALA A 332 16.62 9.25 11.62
CA ALA A 332 16.19 8.26 10.63
C ALA A 332 16.88 8.47 9.28
N ASN A 333 16.92 7.43 8.47
CA ASN A 333 17.29 7.51 7.04
C ASN A 333 16.17 6.93 6.18
N HIS A 334 16.25 7.18 4.87
CA HIS A 334 15.22 6.76 3.92
C HIS A 334 14.85 5.26 4.03
N MET A 335 15.82 4.38 4.34
CA MET A 335 15.55 2.94 4.46
C MET A 335 15.10 2.51 5.86
N SER A 336 15.16 3.37 6.89
CA SER A 336 14.74 3.05 8.26
C SER A 336 13.24 2.73 8.38
N PHE A 337 12.44 3.08 7.38
CA PHE A 337 11.02 2.74 7.32
C PHE A 337 10.77 1.28 6.90
N LEU A 338 11.76 0.56 6.36
CA LEU A 338 11.63 -0.84 5.89
C LEU A 338 11.79 -1.84 7.03
N ASP A 339 11.08 -2.97 6.94
CA ASP A 339 11.21 -4.09 7.89
C ASP A 339 12.65 -4.62 8.00
N GLU A 340 13.40 -4.59 6.90
CA GLU A 340 14.86 -4.77 6.93
C GLU A 340 15.57 -3.66 6.11
N PRO A 341 16.27 -2.72 6.77
CA PRO A 341 16.85 -1.53 6.12
C PRO A 341 18.13 -1.85 5.33
N ASP A 342 18.83 -2.93 5.65
CA ASP A 342 20.01 -3.41 4.92
C ASP A 342 19.60 -4.34 3.75
N CYS A 343 18.65 -3.91 2.90
CA CYS A 343 18.09 -4.72 1.79
C CYS A 343 19.04 -4.96 0.58
N GLY A 344 20.35 -4.97 0.82
CA GLY A 344 21.37 -5.14 -0.20
C GLY A 344 21.65 -3.87 -1.01
N TRP A 345 21.98 -4.02 -2.30
CA TRP A 345 22.55 -2.93 -3.11
C TRP A 345 21.62 -1.72 -3.25
N VAL A 346 20.32 -1.94 -3.42
CA VAL A 346 19.30 -0.88 -3.55
C VAL A 346 19.31 0.03 -2.33
N CYS A 347 19.17 -0.55 -1.13
CA CYS A 347 19.23 0.20 0.13
C CYS A 347 20.59 0.85 0.39
N SER A 348 21.70 0.22 -0.01
CA SER A 348 23.06 0.73 0.22
C SER A 348 23.39 2.05 -0.51
N MET A 349 22.53 2.48 -1.42
CA MET A 349 22.67 3.75 -2.15
C MET A 349 22.24 4.97 -1.32
N CYS A 350 21.44 4.77 -0.26
CA CYS A 350 21.06 5.85 0.66
C CYS A 350 22.11 5.99 1.78
N PRO A 351 22.47 7.22 2.19
CA PRO A 351 23.36 7.41 3.34
C PRO A 351 22.75 6.82 4.63
N LYS A 352 23.57 6.18 5.47
CA LYS A 352 23.07 5.59 6.72
C LYS A 352 22.62 6.65 7.72
N GLY A 353 21.54 6.35 8.43
CA GLY A 353 21.04 7.14 9.56
C GLY A 353 21.90 6.97 10.80
N SER A 354 21.56 7.75 11.83
CA SER A 354 22.10 7.59 13.19
C SER A 354 21.07 6.94 14.14
N ASP A 355 19.92 6.54 13.62
CA ASP A 355 18.82 5.93 14.35
C ASP A 355 19.02 4.45 14.66
N ASP A 356 18.11 3.92 15.48
CA ASP A 356 17.74 2.50 15.46
C ASP A 356 16.50 2.36 14.55
N PRO A 357 16.61 1.69 13.38
CA PRO A 357 15.47 1.46 12.50
C PRO A 357 14.29 0.73 13.15
N VAL A 358 14.52 -0.07 14.21
CA VAL A 358 13.43 -0.69 14.98
C VAL A 358 12.57 0.38 15.66
N GLU A 359 13.20 1.41 16.23
CA GLU A 359 12.51 2.54 16.88
C GLU A 359 11.86 3.46 15.85
N THR A 360 12.52 3.71 14.70
CA THR A 360 11.94 4.46 13.57
C THR A 360 10.64 3.80 13.08
N ARG A 361 10.64 2.48 12.83
CA ARG A 361 9.42 1.72 12.49
C ARG A 361 8.38 1.75 13.60
N ARG A 362 8.79 1.70 14.88
CA ARG A 362 7.88 1.76 16.03
C ARG A 362 7.14 3.10 16.07
N LEU A 363 7.86 4.21 15.88
CA LEU A 363 7.30 5.56 15.81
C LEU A 363 6.45 5.77 14.54
N ALA A 364 6.91 5.31 13.38
CA ALA A 364 6.14 5.39 12.13
C ALA A 364 4.78 4.67 12.26
N ARG A 365 4.76 3.44 12.81
CA ARG A 365 3.52 2.69 13.07
C ARG A 365 2.66 3.36 14.14
N ARG A 366 3.23 3.98 15.18
CA ARG A 366 2.49 4.78 16.17
C ARG A 366 1.71 5.90 15.49
N TYR A 367 2.38 6.81 14.79
CA TYR A 367 1.75 8.00 14.23
C TYR A 367 0.77 7.66 13.11
N LEU A 368 1.11 6.70 12.24
CA LEU A 368 0.22 6.22 11.18
C LEU A 368 -1.06 5.63 11.79
N THR A 369 -0.96 4.80 12.83
CA THR A 369 -2.13 4.19 13.49
C THR A 369 -2.96 5.23 14.25
N ALA A 370 -2.32 6.17 14.97
CA ALA A 370 -2.99 7.27 15.65
C ALA A 370 -3.81 8.12 14.65
N PHE A 371 -3.19 8.49 13.53
CA PHE A 371 -3.81 9.28 12.47
C PHE A 371 -5.00 8.57 11.84
N LEU A 372 -4.89 7.27 11.53
CA LEU A 372 -6.01 6.48 11.01
C LEU A 372 -7.15 6.35 12.03
N ASN A 373 -6.85 6.20 13.33
CA ASN A 373 -7.87 6.17 14.38
C ASN A 373 -8.61 7.51 14.50
N VAL A 374 -7.92 8.64 14.41
CA VAL A 374 -8.56 9.96 14.38
C VAL A 374 -9.40 10.14 13.11
N VAL A 375 -8.81 9.93 11.93
CA VAL A 375 -9.44 10.34 10.64
C VAL A 375 -10.46 9.33 10.12
N LEU A 376 -10.21 8.01 10.22
CA LEU A 376 -11.12 6.97 9.71
C LEU A 376 -12.11 6.43 10.76
N ARG A 377 -11.85 6.64 12.06
CA ARG A 377 -12.72 6.14 13.15
C ARG A 377 -13.31 7.23 14.04
N GLY A 378 -12.91 8.50 13.89
CA GLY A 378 -13.37 9.59 14.75
C GLY A 378 -12.92 9.47 16.21
N GLN A 379 -11.85 8.72 16.48
CA GLN A 379 -11.37 8.47 17.85
C GLN A 379 -10.43 9.59 18.29
N ASP A 380 -10.99 10.77 18.60
CA ASP A 380 -10.24 11.98 18.93
C ASP A 380 -9.25 11.83 20.11
N ALA A 381 -9.45 10.85 21.00
CA ALA A 381 -8.49 10.54 22.07
C ALA A 381 -7.06 10.27 21.53
N TYR A 382 -6.92 9.71 20.31
CA TYR A 382 -5.63 9.46 19.69
C TYR A 382 -4.90 10.71 19.18
N ARG A 383 -5.55 11.90 19.15
CA ARG A 383 -4.90 13.17 18.80
C ARG A 383 -3.74 13.54 19.72
N THR A 384 -3.73 13.03 20.95
CA THR A 384 -2.61 13.23 21.90
C THR A 384 -1.27 12.77 21.33
N PHE A 385 -1.26 11.73 20.49
CA PHE A 385 -0.05 11.19 19.84
C PHE A 385 0.36 11.95 18.56
N LEU A 386 -0.35 13.00 18.17
CA LEU A 386 -0.10 13.76 16.93
C LEU A 386 0.13 15.25 17.19
N VAL A 387 -0.70 15.85 18.05
CA VAL A 387 -0.74 17.30 18.35
C VAL A 387 -0.93 17.62 19.84
N GLY A 388 -0.64 16.67 20.73
CA GLY A 388 -0.85 16.85 22.18
C GLY A 388 0.23 16.22 23.04
N ALA A 389 -0.06 16.00 24.32
CA ALA A 389 0.93 15.67 25.34
C ALA A 389 1.82 14.45 25.03
N ARG A 390 1.31 13.43 24.32
CA ARG A 390 2.14 12.27 23.92
C ARG A 390 3.07 12.56 22.74
N MET A 391 2.72 13.49 21.86
CA MET A 391 3.64 14.08 20.88
C MET A 391 4.68 14.96 21.59
N ASP A 392 4.26 15.79 22.55
CA ASP A 392 5.18 16.65 23.32
C ASP A 392 6.22 15.82 24.08
N ASP A 393 5.85 14.66 24.65
CA ASP A 393 6.77 13.69 25.26
C ASP A 393 7.86 13.22 24.28
N ASP A 394 7.49 12.87 23.03
CA ASP A 394 8.43 12.40 22.00
C ASP A 394 9.32 13.54 21.45
N VAL A 395 8.80 14.76 21.34
CA VAL A 395 9.56 15.98 20.98
C VAL A 395 10.56 16.34 22.08
N ALA A 396 10.14 16.34 23.34
CA ALA A 396 11.00 16.64 24.49
C ALA A 396 12.10 15.58 24.68
N ALA A 397 11.82 14.31 24.31
CA ALA A 397 12.82 13.24 24.24
C ALA A 397 13.77 13.35 23.03
N GLY A 398 13.55 14.31 22.11
CA GLY A 398 14.37 14.50 20.92
C GLY A 398 14.18 13.41 19.85
N ARG A 399 13.09 12.63 19.91
CA ARG A 399 12.79 11.55 18.95
C ARG A 399 12.23 12.08 17.63
N VAL A 400 11.49 13.18 17.69
CA VAL A 400 10.80 13.76 16.54
C VAL A 400 10.85 15.29 16.53
N ARG A 401 10.67 15.87 15.34
CA ARG A 401 10.18 17.25 15.17
C ARG A 401 8.80 17.20 14.53
N THR A 402 7.94 18.17 14.82
CA THR A 402 6.52 18.11 14.44
C THR A 402 5.99 19.49 14.07
N GLN A 403 5.11 19.54 13.06
CA GLN A 403 4.38 20.74 12.65
C GLN A 403 2.97 20.37 12.18
N SER A 404 1.94 21.12 12.58
CA SER A 404 0.57 20.95 12.07
C SER A 404 0.04 22.24 11.46
N LYS A 405 -0.87 22.12 10.49
CA LYS A 405 -1.56 23.27 9.89
C LYS A 405 -2.96 22.95 9.36
N ASN A 406 -3.63 24.00 8.89
CA ASN A 406 -4.98 23.97 8.30
C ASN A 406 -6.04 23.35 9.21
N GLY A 407 -5.87 23.49 10.54
CA GLY A 407 -6.81 22.96 11.53
C GLY A 407 -6.73 21.46 11.76
N PHE A 408 -5.59 20.82 11.46
CA PHE A 408 -5.27 19.49 11.96
C PHE A 408 -5.02 19.51 13.48
#